data_AF-A0A7M4EHW5-F1
#
_entry.id   AF-A0A7M4EHW5-F1
#
_cell.length_a   1.000
_cell.length_b   1.000
_cell.length_c   1.000
_cell.angle_alpha   90.00
_cell.angle_beta   90.00
_cell.angle_gamma   90.00
#
_symmetry.space_group_name_H-M   'P 1'
#
loop_
_entity.id
_entity.type
_entity.pdbx_description
1 polymer ?
#
loop_
_entity_poly.entity_id
_entity_poly.type
_entity_poly.pdbx_seq_one_letter_code
_entity_poly.pdbx_strand_id
1 'polypeptide(L)'
;MAPPYIANVPLLLYPQNKPQQETWQEGDMCGTCIQLIADIQEEMKYNFFLESVVAEAKEECAHLGPNMDDKCKSYLSEYSDLVLQLLTYMVS
;
A
#
# COMPACT_ATOMS: atom_id res chain seq x y z
N MET A 1 34.33 5.14 32.41
CA MET A 1 34.37 5.52 30.98
C MET A 1 32.96 5.55 30.42
N ALA A 2 32.47 6.74 30.10
CA ALA A 2 31.47 7.01 29.06
C ALA A 2 32.13 8.06 28.14
N PRO A 3 31.92 8.02 26.81
CA PRO A 3 32.68 8.87 25.89
C PRO A 3 32.32 10.35 26.10
N PRO A 4 33.32 11.27 26.14
CA PRO A 4 33.16 12.63 26.66
C PRO A 4 32.47 13.61 25.70
N TYR A 5 31.94 13.15 24.57
CA TYR A 5 31.53 14.02 23.46
C TYR A 5 30.01 14.25 23.34
N ILE A 6 29.19 13.65 24.22
CA ILE A 6 27.71 13.76 24.13
C ILE A 6 27.12 14.63 25.24
N ALA A 7 27.94 15.08 26.19
CA ALA A 7 27.53 16.10 27.13
C ALA A 7 27.75 17.47 26.47
N ASN A 8 26.68 18.26 26.34
CA ASN A 8 26.66 19.67 25.89
C ASN A 8 26.34 19.96 24.40
N VAL A 9 25.45 19.21 23.74
CA VAL A 9 24.81 19.71 22.50
C VAL A 9 23.30 19.86 22.68
N PRO A 10 22.81 21.01 23.20
CA PRO A 10 21.38 21.24 23.44
C PRO A 10 20.52 21.38 22.17
N LEU A 11 21.07 21.20 20.97
CA LEU A 11 20.39 21.47 19.70
C LEU A 11 20.02 20.23 18.87
N LEU A 12 20.42 19.01 19.29
CA LEU A 12 19.99 17.77 18.62
C LEU A 12 18.70 17.18 19.19
N LEU A 13 18.22 17.70 20.33
CA LEU A 13 16.94 17.33 20.93
C LEU A 13 15.76 18.11 20.32
N TYR A 14 16.04 19.10 19.47
CA TYR A 14 15.05 19.81 18.69
C TYR A 14 15.31 19.56 17.20
N PRO A 15 14.35 19.00 16.45
CA PRO A 15 14.49 18.89 15.01
C PRO A 15 14.57 20.30 14.40
N GLN A 16 15.71 20.64 13.77
CA GLN A 16 15.89 21.86 12.98
C GLN A 16 15.38 21.69 11.54
N ASN A 17 14.31 20.92 11.34
CA ASN A 17 13.56 20.99 10.11
C ASN A 17 12.61 22.18 10.25
N LYS A 18 12.95 23.29 9.57
CA LYS A 18 11.91 24.25 9.18
C LYS A 18 10.78 23.43 8.56
N PRO A 19 9.52 23.60 8.98
CA PRO A 19 8.43 23.00 8.24
C PRO A 19 8.48 23.64 6.85
N GLN A 20 9.02 22.90 5.89
CA GLN A 20 8.68 23.12 4.51
C GLN A 20 7.20 22.80 4.48
N GLN A 21 6.37 23.84 4.60
CA GLN A 21 4.97 23.78 4.25
C GLN A 21 4.95 23.49 2.74
N GLU A 22 5.14 22.23 2.40
CA GLU A 22 4.42 21.68 1.28
C GLU A 22 2.97 21.95 1.64
N THR A 23 2.37 22.90 0.95
CA THR A 23 0.93 23.09 0.97
C THR A 23 0.34 21.88 0.27
N TRP A 24 0.41 20.71 0.92
CA TRP A 24 -0.68 19.76 0.83
C TRP A 24 -1.88 20.61 1.22
N GLN A 25 -2.72 20.96 0.23
CA GLN A 25 -4.02 21.49 0.58
C GLN A 25 -4.55 20.51 1.61
N GLU A 26 -4.74 20.99 2.83
CA GLU A 26 -5.32 20.26 3.95
C GLU A 26 -6.81 20.04 3.63
N GLY A 27 -7.08 19.49 2.44
CA GLY A 27 -8.34 18.89 2.11
C GLY A 27 -8.55 17.79 3.13
N ASP A 28 -9.79 17.66 3.57
CA ASP A 28 -10.21 16.70 4.57
C ASP A 28 -9.62 15.31 4.27
N MET A 29 -8.51 14.98 4.94
CA MET A 29 -7.80 13.72 4.74
C MET A 29 -8.67 12.54 5.18
N CYS A 30 -9.51 12.77 6.21
CA CYS A 30 -10.48 11.79 6.68
C CYS A 30 -11.52 11.53 5.58
N GLY A 31 -12.12 12.59 5.05
CA GLY A 31 -13.08 12.51 3.94
C GLY A 31 -12.47 11.89 2.68
N THR A 32 -11.23 12.23 2.34
CA THR A 32 -10.51 11.65 1.19
C THR A 32 -10.27 10.16 1.38
N CYS A 33 -9.85 9.73 2.57
CA CYS A 33 -9.67 8.32 2.89
C CYS A 33 -11.00 7.56 2.83
N ILE A 34 -12.07 8.10 3.40
CA ILE A 34 -13.41 7.51 3.36
C ILE A 34 -13.89 7.36 1.91
N GLN A 35 -13.72 8.39 1.09
CA GLN A 35 -14.11 8.35 -0.32
C GLN A 35 -13.32 7.30 -1.09
N LEU A 36 -12.00 7.24 -0.90
CA LEU A 36 -11.15 6.25 -1.55
C LEU A 36 -11.58 4.81 -1.21
N ILE A 37 -11.88 4.52 0.06
CA ILE A 37 -12.36 3.20 0.47
C ILE A 37 -13.74 2.90 -0.13
N ALA A 38 -14.64 3.89 -0.17
CA ALA A 38 -15.96 3.73 -0.79
C ALA A 38 -15.87 3.46 -2.30
N ASP A 39 -14.98 4.14 -3.02
CA ASP A 39 -14.75 3.92 -4.44
C ASP A 39 -14.21 2.49 -4.68
N ILE A 40 -13.25 2.03 -3.87
CA ILE A 40 -12.72 0.66 -3.93
C ILE A 40 -13.84 -0.37 -3.66
N GLN A 41 -14.69 -0.13 -2.66
CA GLN A 41 -15.84 -1.00 -2.37
C GLN A 41 -16.85 -1.06 -3.52
N GLU A 42 -17.04 0.03 -4.26
CA GLU A 42 -17.93 0.05 -5.42
C GLU A 42 -17.35 -0.75 -6.59
N GLU A 43 -16.07 -0.55 -6.90
CA GLU A 43 -15.37 -1.26 -7.97
C GLU A 43 -15.30 -2.78 -7.71
N MET A 44 -15.10 -3.20 -6.46
CA MET A 44 -15.09 -4.62 -6.08
C MET A 44 -16.42 -5.35 -6.31
N LYS A 45 -17.54 -4.65 -6.52
CA LYS A 45 -18.83 -5.28 -6.88
C LYS A 45 -18.84 -5.80 -8.32
N TYR A 46 -17.94 -5.33 -9.17
CA TYR A 46 -17.86 -5.73 -10.56
C TYR A 46 -16.84 -6.86 -10.75
N ASN A 47 -17.27 -7.97 -11.36
CA ASN A 47 -16.38 -9.09 -11.66
C ASN A 47 -15.17 -8.70 -12.54
N PHE A 48 -15.30 -7.65 -13.36
CA PHE A 48 -14.22 -7.12 -14.20
C PHE A 48 -13.03 -6.56 -13.40
N PHE A 49 -13.26 -5.98 -12.22
CA PHE A 49 -12.18 -5.46 -11.39
C PHE A 49 -11.23 -6.57 -10.94
N LEU A 50 -11.78 -7.74 -10.58
CA LEU A 50 -10.98 -8.91 -10.23
C LEU A 50 -10.16 -9.42 -11.41
N GLU A 51 -10.80 -9.57 -12.56
CA GLU A 51 -10.15 -10.09 -13.77
C GLU A 51 -8.99 -9.19 -14.22
N SER A 52 -9.18 -7.86 -14.16
CA SER A 52 -8.13 -6.89 -14.50
C SER A 52 -6.96 -6.93 -13.50
N VAL A 53 -7.24 -6.93 -12.19
CA VAL A 53 -6.20 -7.04 -11.15
C VAL A 53 -5.41 -8.34 -11.27
N VAL A 54 -6.08 -9.47 -11.51
CA VAL A 54 -5.43 -10.77 -11.68
C VAL A 54 -4.60 -10.83 -12.96
N ALA A 55 -5.09 -10.24 -14.05
CA ALA A 55 -4.36 -10.16 -15.31
C ALA A 55 -3.05 -9.38 -15.13
N GLU A 56 -3.11 -8.21 -14.50
CA GLU A 56 -1.94 -7.37 -14.24
C GLU A 56 -0.95 -8.08 -13.29
N ALA A 57 -1.44 -8.69 -12.21
CA ALA A 57 -0.59 -9.46 -11.31
C ALA A 57 0.10 -10.66 -12.00
N LYS A 58 -0.53 -11.26 -13.03
CA LYS A 58 0.08 -12.34 -13.82
C LYS A 58 1.19 -11.85 -14.73
N GLU A 59 1.13 -10.62 -15.21
CA GLU A 59 2.24 -10.00 -15.95
C GLU A 59 3.44 -9.79 -15.03
N GLU A 60 3.19 -9.36 -13.80
CA GLU A 60 4.24 -9.15 -12.79
C GLU A 60 4.95 -10.45 -12.37
N CYS A 61 4.29 -11.61 -12.46
CA CYS A 61 4.92 -12.91 -12.20
C CYS A 61 6.17 -13.18 -13.06
N ALA A 62 6.24 -12.60 -14.27
CA ALA A 62 7.38 -12.77 -15.17
C ALA A 62 8.69 -12.22 -14.57
N HIS A 63 8.61 -11.23 -13.68
CA HIS A 63 9.76 -10.63 -13.01
C HIS A 63 10.37 -11.52 -11.92
N LEU A 64 9.68 -12.58 -11.48
CA LEU A 64 10.15 -13.51 -10.45
C LEU A 64 11.12 -14.57 -10.98
N GLY A 65 11.31 -14.63 -12.30
CA GLY A 65 12.17 -15.59 -12.98
C GLY A 65 11.49 -16.95 -13.27
N PRO A 66 12.11 -17.78 -14.11
CA PRO A 66 11.45 -18.92 -14.76
C PRO A 66 10.96 -20.00 -13.79
N ASN A 67 11.58 -20.14 -12.61
CA ASN A 67 11.18 -21.13 -11.62
C ASN A 67 9.91 -20.72 -10.84
N MET A 68 9.59 -19.42 -10.83
CA MET A 68 8.50 -18.86 -10.01
C MET A 68 7.34 -18.33 -10.84
N ASP A 69 7.58 -17.98 -12.12
CA ASP A 69 6.55 -17.42 -13.01
C ASP A 69 5.29 -18.31 -13.09
N ASP A 70 5.46 -19.57 -13.52
CA ASP A 70 4.35 -20.52 -13.66
C ASP A 70 3.63 -20.77 -12.33
N LYS A 71 4.39 -20.84 -11.24
CA LYS A 71 3.84 -21.08 -9.90
C LYS A 71 3.03 -19.88 -9.40
N CYS A 72 3.53 -18.67 -9.63
CA CYS A 72 2.85 -17.42 -9.33
C CYS A 72 1.54 -17.31 -10.11
N LYS A 73 1.57 -17.55 -11.42
CA LYS A 73 0.37 -17.55 -12.28
C LYS A 73 -0.68 -18.59 -11.84
N SER A 74 -0.22 -19.77 -11.41
CA SER A 74 -1.10 -20.80 -10.86
C SER A 74 -1.76 -20.36 -9.56
N TYR A 75 -1.00 -19.79 -8.62
CA TYR A 75 -1.54 -19.29 -7.35
C TYR A 75 -2.53 -18.15 -7.55
N LEU A 76 -2.24 -17.22 -8.45
CA LEU A 76 -3.18 -16.15 -8.78
C LEU A 76 -4.48 -16.73 -9.35
N SER A 77 -4.43 -17.77 -10.17
CA SER A 77 -5.63 -18.40 -10.73
C SER A 77 -6.43 -19.22 -9.71
N GLU A 78 -5.77 -19.79 -8.70
CA GLU A 78 -6.40 -20.64 -7.69
C GLU A 78 -6.99 -19.83 -6.52
N TYR A 79 -6.32 -18.73 -6.13
CA TYR A 79 -6.61 -18.01 -4.90
C TYR A 79 -7.15 -16.60 -5.10
N SER A 80 -7.21 -16.05 -6.32
CA SER A 80 -7.69 -14.68 -6.56
C SER A 80 -9.07 -14.41 -5.98
N ASP A 81 -10.00 -15.34 -6.19
CA ASP A 81 -11.39 -15.18 -5.76
C ASP A 81 -11.48 -15.17 -4.23
N LEU A 82 -10.69 -16.01 -3.57
CA LEU A 82 -10.61 -16.07 -2.11
C LEU A 82 -10.01 -14.78 -1.53
N VAL A 83 -8.94 -14.29 -2.13
CA VAL A 83 -8.29 -13.04 -1.70
C VAL A 83 -9.24 -11.86 -1.86
N LEU A 84 -9.99 -11.78 -2.97
CA LEU A 84 -10.97 -10.71 -3.15
C LEU A 84 -12.11 -10.81 -2.14
N GLN A 85 -12.67 -11.99 -1.92
CA GLN A 85 -13.72 -12.19 -0.91
C GLN A 85 -13.26 -11.74 0.48
N LEU A 86 -12.01 -12.03 0.83
CA LEU A 86 -11.42 -11.60 2.10
C LEU A 86 -11.24 -10.07 2.15
N LEU A 87 -10.76 -9.45 1.07
CA LEU A 87 -10.60 -7.99 0.98
C LEU A 87 -11.95 -7.28 1.12
N THR A 88 -12.97 -7.75 0.40
CA THR A 88 -14.34 -7.24 0.53
C THR A 88 -14.82 -7.31 1.97
N TYR A 89 -14.63 -8.44 2.66
CA TYR A 89 -15.01 -8.57 4.07
C TYR A 89 -14.23 -7.63 5.00
N MET A 90 -12.93 -7.41 4.77
CA MET A 90 -12.11 -6.55 5.63
C MET A 90 -12.47 -5.07 5.51
N VAL A 91 -12.90 -4.63 4.33
CA VAL A 91 -13.30 -3.24 4.12
C VAL A 91 -14.78 -2.99 4.37
N SER A 92 -15.59 -4.02 4.61
CA SER A 92 -17.04 -3.91 4.84
C SER A 92 -17.40 -3.23 6.17
#